data_AF-A0A535SZW4-F1
#
_entry.id   AF-A0A535SZW4-F1
#
_cell.length_a   1.000
_cell.length_b   1.000
_cell.length_c   1.000
_cell.angle_alpha   90.00
_cell.angle_beta   90.00
_cell.angle_gamma   90.00
#
_symmetry.space_group_name_H-M   'P 1'
#
loop_
_entity.id
_entity.type
_entity.pdbx_description
1 polymer ?
#
loop_
_entity_poly.entity_id
_entity_poly.type
_entity_poly.pdbx_seq_one_letter_code
_entity_poly.pdbx_strand_id
1 'polypeptide(L)' 'MHIPAAARGAGVITASAGNHGLGVAYAAATFATPATVYVPEGANPLKVEAIRRLGANVVPAGRNYSEA' A
#
# COMPACT_ATOMS: atom_id res chain seq x y z
N MET A 1 5.29 8.93 9.66
CA MET A 1 3.89 9.09 9.22
C MET A 1 3.14 9.88 10.28
N HIS A 2 2.80 11.15 10.02
CA HIS A 2 2.08 11.99 10.98
C HIS A 2 0.61 12.05 10.59
N ILE A 3 -0.20 11.17 11.19
CA ILE A 3 -1.66 11.18 11.10
C ILE A 3 -2.20 11.28 12.53
N PRO A 4 -3.07 12.27 12.84
CA PRO A 4 -3.72 12.38 14.13
C PRO A 4 -4.40 11.06 14.51
N ALA A 5 -4.32 10.64 15.77
CA ALA A 5 -4.85 9.34 16.20
C ALA A 5 -6.32 9.14 15.81
N ALA A 6 -7.14 10.19 15.94
CA ALA A 6 -8.54 10.19 15.55
C ALA A 6 -8.79 9.95 14.04
N ALA A 7 -7.82 10.29 13.18
CA ALA A 7 -7.92 10.13 11.73
C ALA A 7 -7.35 8.80 11.21
N ARG A 8 -6.64 8.02 12.04
CA ARG A 8 -5.99 6.77 11.61
C ARG A 8 -6.98 5.70 11.14
N GLY A 9 -8.21 5.70 11.67
CA GLY A 9 -9.25 4.76 11.24
C GLY A 9 -9.65 4.89 9.77
N ALA A 10 -9.45 6.07 9.16
CA ALA A 10 -9.71 6.28 7.74
C ALA A 10 -8.69 5.57 6.82
N GLY A 11 -7.54 5.17 7.36
CA GLY A 11 -6.48 4.51 6.61
C GLY A 11 -5.71 5.42 5.67
N VAL A 12 -4.84 4.79 4.86
CA VAL A 12 -4.06 5.45 3.80
C VAL A 12 -4.12 4.68 2.49
N ILE A 13 -3.90 5.40 1.40
CA ILE A 13 -3.87 4.88 0.04
C ILE A 13 -2.58 5.34 -0.66
N THR A 14 -2.00 4.47 -1.49
CA THR A 14 -0.93 4.84 -2.42
C THR A 14 -0.98 3.96 -3.68
N ALA A 15 -0.40 4.43 -4.77
CA ALA A 15 -0.21 3.67 -6.01
C ALA A 15 1.29 3.41 -6.23
N SER A 16 1.77 2.22 -5.83
CA SER A 16 3.18 1.84 -5.99
C SER A 16 3.39 0.36 -5.70
N ALA A 17 4.02 -0.38 -6.63
CA ALA A 17 4.50 -1.74 -6.40
C ALA A 17 5.99 -1.80 -5.98
N GLY A 18 6.57 -0.65 -5.63
CA GLY A 18 7.99 -0.49 -5.32
C GLY A 18 8.25 -0.21 -3.84
N ASN A 19 9.42 0.38 -3.56
CA ASN A 19 9.85 0.71 -2.19
C ASN A 19 8.86 1.65 -1.47
N HIS A 20 8.18 2.53 -2.21
CA HIS A 20 7.17 3.40 -1.62
C HIS A 20 5.95 2.61 -1.11
N GLY A 21 5.41 1.68 -1.90
CA GLY A 21 4.31 0.81 -1.47
C GLY A 21 4.69 -0.03 -0.24
N LEU A 22 5.91 -0.57 -0.23
CA LEU A 22 6.46 -1.29 0.93
C LEU A 22 6.61 -0.39 2.16
N GLY A 23 7.16 0.81 2.00
CA GLY A 23 7.35 1.76 3.09
C GLY A 23 6.02 2.24 3.69
N VAL A 24 5.01 2.48 2.85
CA VAL A 24 3.66 2.83 3.29
C VAL A 24 3.02 1.66 4.05
N ALA A 25 3.08 0.44 3.51
CA ALA A 25 2.54 -0.74 4.18
C ALA A 25 3.22 -1.00 5.54
N TYR A 26 4.54 -0.88 5.59
CA TYR A 26 5.31 -1.03 6.83
C TYR A 26 4.95 0.03 7.88
N ALA A 27 4.87 1.30 7.48
CA ALA A 27 4.48 2.38 8.38
C ALA A 27 3.05 2.19 8.87
N ALA A 28 2.11 1.86 7.98
CA ALA A 28 0.72 1.64 8.31
C ALA A 28 0.55 0.50 9.32
N ALA A 29 1.25 -0.62 9.14
CA ALA A 29 1.28 -1.73 10.09
C ALA A 29 1.82 -1.28 11.47
N THR A 30 2.92 -0.52 11.48
CA THR A 30 3.56 -0.02 12.71
C THR A 30 2.62 0.90 13.51
N PHE A 31 1.80 1.69 12.84
CA PHE A 31 0.87 2.63 13.47
C PHE A 31 -0.57 2.10 13.59
N ALA A 32 -0.78 0.80 13.36
CA ALA A 32 -2.10 0.15 13.36
C ALA A 32 -3.14 0.91 12.50
N THR A 33 -2.72 1.31 11.31
CA THR A 33 -3.52 2.10 10.36
C THR A 33 -3.81 1.24 9.13
N PRO A 34 -5.06 1.15 8.64
CA PRO A 34 -5.35 0.44 7.40
C PRO A 34 -4.58 1.04 6.22
N ALA A 35 -4.05 0.19 5.33
CA ALA A 35 -3.41 0.63 4.10
C ALA A 35 -3.97 -0.10 2.89
N THR A 36 -4.25 0.65 1.82
CA THR A 36 -4.53 0.12 0.49
C THR A 36 -3.43 0.55 -0.48
N VAL A 37 -2.87 -0.41 -1.23
CA VAL A 37 -1.83 -0.18 -2.21
C VAL A 37 -2.31 -0.62 -3.57
N TYR A 38 -2.45 0.33 -4.49
CA TYR A 38 -2.77 0.07 -5.88
C TYR A 38 -1.49 -0.26 -6.65
N VAL A 39 -1.56 -1.30 -7.48
CA VAL A 39 -0.42 -1.77 -8.28
C VAL A 39 -0.89 -2.11 -9.70
N PRO A 40 -0.07 -1.87 -10.73
CA PRO A 40 -0.38 -2.34 -12.08
C PRO A 40 -0.60 -3.86 -12.10
N GLU A 41 -1.49 -4.34 -12.97
CA GLU A 41 -1.80 -5.79 -13.11
C GLU A 41 -0.55 -6.64 -13.40
N GLY A 42 0.44 -6.08 -14.10
CA GLY A 42 1.72 -6.72 -14.40
C GLY A 42 2.83 -6.50 -13.37
N ALA A 43 2.52 -5.99 -12.17
CA ALA A 43 3.52 -5.72 -11.14
C ALA A 43 4.27 -7.00 -10.70
N ASN A 44 5.55 -6.84 -10.34
CA ASN A 44 6.38 -7.97 -9.92
C ASN A 44 5.73 -8.71 -8.72
N PRO A 45 5.41 -10.00 -8.84
CA PRO A 45 4.64 -10.73 -7.83
C PRO A 45 5.37 -10.83 -6.49
N LEU A 46 6.71 -10.89 -6.47
CA LEU A 46 7.48 -10.92 -5.23
C LEU A 46 7.33 -9.61 -4.43
N LYS A 47 7.27 -8.47 -5.12
CA LYS A 47 7.08 -7.16 -4.47
C LYS A 47 5.65 -6.99 -3.98
N VAL A 48 4.67 -7.41 -4.78
CA VAL A 48 3.25 -7.42 -4.40
C VAL A 48 3.04 -8.26 -3.14
N GLU A 49 3.63 -9.46 -3.11
CA GLU A 49 3.53 -10.36 -1.96
C GLU A 49 4.21 -9.77 -0.71
N ALA A 50 5.37 -9.12 -0.86
CA ALA A 50 6.01 -8.43 0.25
C ALA A 50 5.13 -7.31 0.84
N ILE A 51 4.39 -6.57 0.01
CA ILE A 51 3.42 -5.56 0.47
C ILE A 51 2.25 -6.22 1.21
N ARG A 52 1.69 -7.32 0.69
CA ARG A 52 0.60 -8.07 1.34
C ARG A 52 1.00 -8.63 2.70
N ARG A 53 2.24 -9.15 2.83
CA ARG A 53 2.78 -9.68 4.09
C ARG A 53 2.90 -8.63 5.19
N LEU A 54 2.99 -7.35 4.83
CA LEU A 54 2.95 -6.24 5.78
C LEU A 54 1.51 -5.89 6.21
N GLY A 55 0.49 -6.62 5.73
CA GLY A 55 -0.91 -6.43 6.11
C GLY A 55 -1.66 -5.38 5.29
N ALA A 56 -1.05 -4.82 4.24
CA ALA A 56 -1.74 -3.90 3.35
C ALA A 56 -2.68 -4.65 2.39
N ASN A 57 -3.84 -4.05 2.12
CA ASN A 57 -4.75 -4.48 1.06
C ASN A 57 -4.13 -4.10 -0.29
N VAL A 58 -3.78 -5.07 -1.13
CA VAL A 58 -3.19 -4.80 -2.45
C VAL A 58 -4.23 -4.99 -3.54
N VAL A 59 -4.49 -3.92 -4.30
CA VAL A 59 -5.47 -3.87 -5.37
C VAL A 59 -4.75 -3.79 -6.72
N PRO A 60 -4.78 -4.86 -7.53
CA PRO A 60 -4.33 -4.79 -8.92
C PRO A 60 -5.29 -3.89 -9.71
N ALA A 61 -4.77 -2.84 -10.33
CA ALA A 61 -5.53 -1.90 -11.14
C ALA A 61 -4.64 -1.31 -12.25
N GLY A 62 -5.22 -1.13 -13.44
CA GLY A 62 -4.55 -0.46 -14.54
C GLY A 62 -3.36 -1.22 -15.14
N ARG A 63 -2.94 -0.79 -16.34
CA ARG A 63 -1.77 -1.38 -17.03
C ARG A 63 -0.45 -0.75 -16.60
N ASN A 64 -0.52 0.44 -16.01
CA ASN A 64 0.61 1.23 -15.57
C ASN A 64 0.22 2.06 -14.32
N TYR A 65 1.18 2.73 -13.68
CA TYR A 65 0.93 3.48 -12.45
C TYR A 65 0.01 4.71 -12.62
N SER A 66 -0.15 5.25 -13.82
CA SER A 66 -1.09 6.35 -14.06
C SER A 66 -2.53 5.86 -14.12
N GLU A 67 -2.73 4.59 -14.44
CA GLU A 67 -4.03 3.91 -14.48
C GLU A 67 -4.34 3.12 -13.19
N ALA A 68 -3.34 2.91 -12.33
CA ALA A 68 -3.43 2.17 -11.07
C ALA A 68 -3.82 3.10 -9.92
#